data_AF-A0A3B8WC90-F1
#
_entry.id   AF-A0A3B8WC90-F1
#
_cell.length_a   1.000
_cell.length_b   1.000
_cell.length_c   1.000
_cell.angle_alpha   90.00
_cell.angle_beta   90.00
_cell.angle_gamma   90.00
#
_symmetry.space_group_name_H-M   'P 1'
#
loop_
_entity.id
_entity.type
_entity.pdbx_description
1 polymer ?
#
loop_
_entity_poly.entity_id
_entity_poly.type
_entity_poly.pdbx_seq_one_letter_code
_entity_poly.pdbx_strand_id
1 'polypeptide(L)' 'MTQTIIVADDHPLFRAALKQAVNQAVPDAETVEVDSIKALQAAVESHPDADLILLDLNMP' A
#
# COMPACT_ATOMS: atom_id res chain seq x y z
N MET A 1 13.15 8.16 -10.14
CA MET A 1 12.33 6.94 -10.20
C MET A 1 11.25 7.13 -9.16
N THR A 2 9.98 7.03 -9.55
CA THR A 2 8.84 7.03 -8.63
C THR A 2 8.87 5.70 -7.87
N GLN A 3 8.80 5.75 -6.53
CA GLN A 3 8.78 4.54 -5.71
C GLN A 3 7.34 4.06 -5.57
N THR A 4 7.08 2.78 -5.80
CA THR A 4 5.73 2.22 -5.68
C THR A 4 5.58 1.50 -4.35
N ILE A 5 4.64 1.96 -3.53
CA ILE A 5 4.39 1.42 -2.19
C ILE A 5 2.94 0.93 -2.12
N ILE A 6 2.76 -0.35 -1.81
CA ILE A 6 1.43 -0.95 -1.65
C ILE A 6 1.03 -0.91 -0.17
N VAL A 7 -0.18 -0.43 0.12
CA VAL A 7 -0.77 -0.40 1.47
C VAL A 7 -2.00 -1.30 1.49
N ALA A 8 -1.90 -2.42 2.20
CA ALA A 8 -2.95 -3.40 2.39
C ALA A 8 -3.47 -3.34 3.83
N ASP A 9 -4.65 -2.77 4.02
CA ASP A 9 -5.27 -2.57 5.33
C ASP A 9 -6.78 -2.41 5.13
N ASP A 10 -7.62 -3.15 5.84
CA ASP A 10 -9.09 -3.09 5.70
C ASP A 10 -9.73 -1.93 6.50
N HIS A 11 -8.96 -1.25 7.36
CA HIS A 11 -9.38 -0.12 8.17
C HIS A 11 -9.12 1.23 7.46
N PRO A 12 -10.18 1.98 7.07
CA PRO A 12 -10.01 3.24 6.35
C PRO A 12 -9.15 4.29 7.07
N LEU A 13 -9.22 4.32 8.41
CA LEU A 13 -8.45 5.28 9.22
C LEU A 13 -6.94 4.97 9.21
N PHE A 14 -6.57 3.70 9.34
CA PHE A 14 -5.16 3.29 9.36
C PHE A 14 -4.54 3.47 7.99
N ARG A 15 -5.26 3.06 6.94
CA ARG A 15 -4.84 3.27 5.55
C ARG A 15 -4.56 4.74 5.24
N ALA A 16 -5.46 5.64 5.63
CA ALA A 16 -5.25 7.08 5.45
C ALA A 16 -4.01 7.59 6.21
N ALA A 17 -3.79 7.13 7.44
CA ALA A 17 -2.62 7.49 8.24
C ALA A 17 -1.31 6.96 7.64
N LEU A 18 -1.30 5.71 7.18
CA LEU A 18 -0.15 5.08 6.52
C LEU A 18 0.18 5.80 5.21
N LYS A 19 -0.80 6.10 4.38
CA LYS A 19 -0.62 6.90 3.16
C LYS A 19 -0.02 8.27 3.47
N GLN A 20 -0.52 8.95 4.50
CA GLN A 20 0.01 10.23 4.92
C GLN A 20 1.46 10.12 5.41
N ALA A 21 1.80 9.05 6.14
CA ALA A 21 3.17 8.80 6.58
C ALA A 21 4.10 8.50 5.40
N VAL A 22 3.65 7.69 4.44
CA VAL A 22 4.38 7.38 3.19
C VAL A 22 4.67 8.66 2.41
N ASN A 23 3.66 9.48 2.14
CA ASN A 23 3.86 10.74 1.38
C ASN A 23 4.78 11.74 2.10
N GLN A 24 4.84 11.71 3.44
CA GLN A 24 5.76 12.54 4.20
C GLN A 24 7.20 12.01 4.14
N ALA A 25 7.38 10.68 4.17
CA ALA A 25 8.70 10.04 4.13
C ALA A 25 9.29 9.99 2.72
N VAL A 26 8.43 9.79 1.71
CA VAL A 26 8.77 9.65 0.30
C VAL A 26 7.77 10.48 -0.52
N PRO A 27 8.06 11.78 -0.76
CA PRO A 27 7.13 12.70 -1.42
C PRO A 27 6.66 12.30 -2.81
N ASP A 28 7.51 11.56 -3.54
CA ASP A 28 7.25 11.11 -4.92
C ASP A 28 6.85 9.63 -4.98
N ALA A 29 6.38 9.06 -3.87
CA ALA A 29 5.89 7.69 -3.86
C ALA A 29 4.49 7.59 -4.49
N GLU A 30 4.32 6.63 -5.37
CA GLU A 30 3.01 6.16 -5.81
C GLU A 30 2.48 5.17 -4.77
N THR A 31 1.34 5.49 -4.16
CA THR A 31 0.72 4.62 -3.15
C THR A 31 -0.45 3.85 -3.77
N VAL A 32 -0.39 2.52 -3.72
CA VAL A 32 -1.45 1.63 -4.18
C VAL A 32 -2.20 1.06 -2.96
N GLU A 33 -3.49 1.34 -2.86
CA GLU A 33 -4.30 1.00 -1.69
C GLU A 33 -5.18 -0.22 -1.97
N VAL A 34 -5.17 -1.20 -1.08
CA VAL A 34 -6.00 -2.42 -1.16
C VAL A 34 -6.61 -2.76 0.20
N ASP A 35 -7.77 -3.41 0.20
CA ASP A 35 -8.57 -3.71 1.39
C ASP A 35 -8.75 -5.20 1.68
N SER A 36 -8.18 -6.07 0.84
CA SER A 36 -8.33 -7.52 0.95
C SER A 36 -7.09 -8.24 0.42
N ILE A 37 -6.84 -9.45 0.90
CA ILE A 37 -5.70 -10.28 0.43
C ILE A 37 -5.80 -10.55 -1.08
N LYS A 38 -7.02 -10.75 -1.60
CA LYS A 38 -7.24 -10.95 -3.03
C LYS A 38 -6.87 -9.72 -3.85
N ALA A 39 -7.24 -8.53 -3.38
CA ALA A 39 -6.85 -7.28 -4.04
C ALA A 39 -5.34 -7.04 -3.94
N LEU A 40 -4.72 -7.39 -2.81
CA LEU A 40 -3.26 -7.33 -2.64
C LEU A 40 -2.53 -8.22 -3.65
N GLN A 41 -2.96 -9.48 -3.83
CA GLN A 41 -2.35 -10.37 -4.82
C GLN A 41 -2.42 -9.76 -6.23
N ALA A 42 -3.59 -9.26 -6.64
CA ALA A 42 -3.75 -8.60 -7.93
C ALA A 42 -2.88 -7.32 -8.05
N ALA A 43 -2.74 -6.55 -6.97
CA ALA A 43 -1.91 -5.35 -6.95
C ALA A 43 -0.42 -5.68 -7.10
N VAL A 44 0.08 -6.71 -6.41
CA VAL A 44 1.47 -7.18 -6.54
C VAL A 44 1.76 -7.70 -7.95
N GLU A 45 0.82 -8.44 -8.55
CA GLU A 45 0.95 -8.90 -9.94
C GLU A 45 0.96 -7.74 -10.94
N SER A 46 0.20 -6.67 -10.65
CA SER A 46 0.10 -5.49 -11.51
C SER A 46 1.26 -4.51 -11.34
N HIS A 47 1.96 -4.54 -10.19
CA HIS A 47 3.11 -3.68 -9.86
C HIS A 47 4.31 -4.55 -9.47
N PRO A 48 4.91 -5.29 -10.42
CA PRO A 48 6.02 -6.20 -10.15
C PRO A 48 7.31 -5.48 -9.70
N ASP A 49 7.35 -4.16 -9.86
CA ASP A 49 8.40 -3.24 -9.48
C ASP A 49 8.12 -2.50 -8.16
N ALA A 50 7.09 -2.90 -7.40
CA ALA A 50 6.81 -2.33 -6.09
C ALA A 50 8.01 -2.49 -5.13
N ASP A 51 8.44 -1.39 -4.52
CA ASP A 51 9.60 -1.34 -3.64
C ASP A 51 9.28 -1.81 -2.21
N LEU A 52 8.02 -1.62 -1.78
CA LEU A 52 7.57 -1.92 -0.42
C LEU A 52 6.08 -2.29 -0.38
N ILE A 53 5.74 -3.22 0.51
CA ILE A 53 4.36 -3.56 0.86
C ILE A 53 4.17 -3.37 2.36
N LEU A 54 3.20 -2.55 2.75
CA LEU A 54 2.69 -2.44 4.11
C LEU A 54 1.45 -3.31 4.23
N LEU A 55 1.52 -4.37 5.04
CA LEU A 55 0.45 -5.37 5.18
C LEU A 55 -0.08 -5.38 6.62
N ASP A 56 -1.37 -5.11 6.79
CA ASP A 56 -2.10 -5.44 8.02
C ASP A 56 -2.31 -6.96 8.10
N LEU A 57 -1.94 -7.53 9.24
CA LEU A 57 -2.07 -8.96 9.51
C LEU A 57 -3.48 -9.35 9.97
N ASN A 58 -4.30 -8.37 10.36
CA ASN A 58 -5.66 -8.60 10.83
C ASN A 58 -6.72 -8.39 9.74
N MET A 59 -6.32 -8.44 8.47
CA MET A 59 -7.24 -8.39 7.34
C MET A 59 -8.08 -9.67 7.25
N PRO A 60 -9.43 -9.57 7.23
CA PRO A 60 -10.32 -10.72 7.06
C PRO A 60 -10.28 -11.35 5.66
#